data_AF-X1RJP8-F1
#
_entry.id   AF-X1RJP8-F1
#
_cell.length_a   1.000
_cell.length_b   1.000
_cell.length_c   1.000
_cell.angle_alpha   90.00
_cell.angle_beta   90.00
_cell.angle_gamma   90.00
#
_symmetry.space_group_name_H-M   'P 1'
#
loop_
_entity.id
_entity.type
_entity.pdbx_description
1 polymer ?
#
loop_
_entity_poly.entity_id
_entity_poly.type
_entity_poly.pdbx_seq_one_letter_code
_entity_poly.pdbx_strand_id
1 'polypeptide(L)'
;KKLLNPNTKVEEIDEIVKNIPWEENDDITRVLYFHTNTFRGTVQEKQDIAEVLQRLGDISKKGTKILTIPSEILERVKKTTKNKIVRETRKITEKALHRLLLIGVISDYTIEYSSNEFTVKLSGVTKEEIIEIYGKYVASYLYSRRQNEVEKASRFLHLSLIDFITGMIDLLLHFIYDVIERGRRRALHEMLLACTTSPTDKDIRKRILSYLEATEYSEILEQVIADENAGITKCRDLFTSVRSPNESAELRGQVSRYLESYPDYPGLLMLRCNFFIGDSICTLAQLLNSKF
;
A
#
# COMPACT_ATOMS: atom_id res chain seq x y z
N LYS A 1 -12.13 -5.90 15.60
CA LYS A 1 -10.94 -6.76 15.32
C LYS A 1 -10.85 -7.28 13.86
N LYS A 2 -11.95 -7.49 13.12
CA LYS A 2 -11.90 -7.98 11.70
C LYS A 2 -11.44 -6.92 10.68
N LEU A 3 -11.83 -5.66 10.83
CA LEU A 3 -11.58 -4.58 9.85
C LEU A 3 -10.10 -4.23 9.61
N LEU A 4 -9.26 -4.29 10.64
CA LEU A 4 -7.82 -3.98 10.56
C LEU A 4 -6.95 -5.24 10.60
N ASN A 5 -7.54 -6.42 10.47
CA ASN A 5 -6.77 -7.65 10.38
C ASN A 5 -6.06 -7.69 9.01
N PRO A 6 -4.73 -7.88 8.96
CA PRO A 6 -3.97 -7.89 7.71
C PRO A 6 -4.50 -8.91 6.70
N ASN A 7 -5.07 -10.02 7.18
CA ASN A 7 -5.60 -11.11 6.35
C ASN A 7 -7.00 -10.85 5.78
N THR A 8 -7.72 -9.82 6.27
CA THR A 8 -9.02 -9.46 5.70
C THR A 8 -8.80 -8.77 4.35
N LYS A 9 -9.45 -9.28 3.30
CA LYS A 9 -9.41 -8.68 1.96
C LYS A 9 -10.10 -7.33 1.93
N VAL A 10 -9.68 -6.45 1.03
CA VAL A 10 -10.22 -5.08 0.94
C VAL A 10 -11.69 -5.08 0.53
N GLU A 11 -12.08 -6.03 -0.31
CA GLU A 11 -13.45 -6.25 -0.74
C GLU A 11 -14.36 -6.62 0.44
N GLU A 12 -13.89 -7.49 1.35
CA GLU A 12 -14.63 -7.81 2.58
C GLU A 12 -14.75 -6.59 3.51
N ILE A 13 -13.70 -5.77 3.60
CA ILE A 13 -13.73 -4.52 4.38
C ILE A 13 -14.76 -3.55 3.77
N ASP A 14 -14.77 -3.42 2.45
CA ASP A 14 -15.70 -2.55 1.72
C ASP A 14 -17.16 -2.96 1.94
N GLU A 15 -17.45 -4.27 1.88
CA GLU A 15 -18.78 -4.81 2.18
C GLU A 15 -19.21 -4.50 3.62
N ILE A 16 -18.32 -4.68 4.60
CA ILE A 16 -18.64 -4.37 5.99
C ILE A 16 -18.89 -2.87 6.14
N VAL A 17 -17.97 -2.01 5.67
CA VAL A 17 -18.05 -0.56 5.86
C VAL A 17 -19.27 0.06 5.18
N LYS A 18 -19.68 -0.44 4.00
CA LYS A 18 -20.89 0.05 3.31
C LYS A 18 -22.19 -0.28 4.03
N ASN A 19 -22.20 -1.35 4.81
CA ASN A 19 -23.40 -1.82 5.52
C ASN A 19 -23.52 -1.24 6.94
N ILE A 20 -22.51 -0.50 7.43
CA ILE A 20 -22.56 0.15 8.74
C ILE A 20 -23.44 1.41 8.65
N PRO A 21 -24.50 1.52 9.49
CA PRO A 21 -25.32 2.72 9.59
C PRO A 21 -24.48 3.96 9.92
N TRP A 22 -24.89 5.13 9.44
CA TRP A 22 -24.12 6.36 9.65
C TRP A 22 -23.90 6.69 11.14
N GLU A 23 -24.88 6.37 11.99
CA GLU A 23 -24.84 6.58 13.43
C GLU A 23 -23.86 5.65 14.16
N GLU A 24 -23.54 4.51 13.56
CA GLU A 24 -22.61 3.50 14.09
C GLU A 24 -21.18 3.68 13.54
N ASN A 25 -20.95 4.67 12.68
CA ASN A 25 -19.64 4.93 12.11
C ASN A 25 -18.70 5.61 13.11
N ASP A 26 -17.70 4.85 13.57
CA ASP A 26 -16.55 5.37 14.30
C ASP A 26 -15.50 5.99 13.37
N ASP A 27 -14.42 6.52 13.95
CA ASP A 27 -13.34 7.14 13.17
C ASP A 27 -12.63 6.13 12.25
N ILE A 28 -12.54 4.86 12.66
CA ILE A 28 -11.88 3.81 11.88
C ILE A 28 -12.73 3.42 10.68
N THR A 29 -14.03 3.22 10.83
CA THR A 29 -14.92 2.89 9.72
C THR A 29 -15.01 4.04 8.73
N ARG A 30 -14.98 5.30 9.20
CA ARG A 30 -14.90 6.49 8.33
C ARG A 30 -13.62 6.54 7.52
N VAL A 31 -12.47 6.30 8.14
CA VAL A 31 -11.19 6.28 7.41
C VAL A 31 -11.12 5.09 6.45
N LEU A 32 -11.59 3.93 6.87
CA LEU A 32 -11.66 2.73 6.03
C LEU A 32 -12.60 2.92 4.84
N TYR A 33 -13.67 3.70 4.96
CA TYR A 33 -14.51 4.07 3.82
C TYR A 33 -13.71 4.79 2.73
N PHE A 34 -12.84 5.75 3.08
CA PHE A 34 -11.98 6.41 2.08
C PHE A 34 -10.91 5.47 1.53
N HIS A 35 -10.40 4.57 2.37
CA HIS A 35 -9.43 3.56 1.97
C HIS A 35 -10.02 2.58 0.94
N THR A 36 -11.21 2.01 1.18
CA THR A 36 -11.84 1.05 0.26
C THR A 36 -12.36 1.71 -1.02
N ASN A 37 -12.77 2.98 -0.97
CA ASN A 37 -13.05 3.75 -2.19
C ASN A 37 -11.78 3.96 -3.04
N THR A 38 -10.63 4.07 -2.38
CA THR A 38 -9.34 4.15 -3.08
C THR A 38 -8.94 2.78 -3.61
N PHE A 39 -8.99 1.71 -2.81
CA PHE A 39 -8.59 0.35 -3.19
C PHE A 39 -9.83 -0.55 -3.38
N ARG A 40 -10.29 -0.69 -4.63
CA ARG A 40 -11.55 -1.40 -4.96
C ARG A 40 -11.40 -2.91 -5.22
N GLY A 41 -10.19 -3.43 -5.06
CA GLY A 41 -9.83 -4.80 -5.39
C GLY A 41 -9.08 -4.91 -6.72
N THR A 42 -8.20 -5.91 -6.81
CA THR A 42 -7.38 -6.16 -8.00
C THR A 42 -8.23 -6.51 -9.21
N VAL A 43 -9.30 -7.28 -9.03
CA VAL A 43 -10.22 -7.70 -10.11
C VAL A 43 -10.91 -6.50 -10.75
N GLN A 44 -11.50 -5.61 -9.93
CA GLN A 44 -12.19 -4.42 -10.45
C GLN A 44 -11.23 -3.46 -11.12
N GLU A 45 -10.08 -3.16 -10.50
CA GLU A 45 -9.08 -2.27 -11.10
C GLU A 45 -8.52 -2.83 -12.42
N LYS A 46 -8.29 -4.15 -12.51
CA LYS A 46 -7.85 -4.80 -13.74
C LYS A 46 -8.87 -4.65 -14.86
N GLN A 47 -10.16 -4.83 -14.55
CA GLN A 47 -11.23 -4.62 -15.52
C GLN A 47 -11.26 -3.16 -16.00
N ASP A 48 -11.20 -2.19 -15.08
CA ASP A 48 -11.22 -0.77 -15.45
C ASP A 48 -10.03 -0.37 -16.33
N ILE A 49 -8.85 -0.93 -16.07
CA ILE A 49 -7.66 -0.72 -16.92
C ILE A 49 -7.84 -1.35 -18.30
N ALA A 50 -8.46 -2.53 -18.38
CA ALA A 50 -8.76 -3.18 -19.66
C ALA A 50 -9.72 -2.33 -20.52
N GLU A 51 -10.78 -1.75 -19.94
CA GLU A 51 -11.69 -0.85 -20.66
C GLU A 51 -10.95 0.39 -21.18
N VAL A 52 -10.08 0.97 -20.35
CA VAL A 52 -9.26 2.12 -20.75
C VAL A 52 -8.29 1.76 -21.87
N LEU A 53 -7.62 0.60 -21.80
CA LEU A 53 -6.74 0.11 -22.86
C LEU A 53 -7.50 -0.11 -24.17
N GLN A 54 -8.68 -0.73 -24.11
CA GLN A 54 -9.53 -0.92 -25.27
C GLN A 54 -9.91 0.41 -25.91
N ARG A 55 -10.24 1.42 -25.09
CA ARG A 55 -10.60 2.76 -25.58
C ARG A 55 -9.40 3.51 -26.16
N LEU A 56 -8.20 3.32 -25.62
CA LEU A 56 -6.96 3.86 -26.18
C LEU A 56 -6.63 3.24 -27.54
N GLY A 57 -6.97 1.98 -27.79
CA GLY A 57 -6.69 1.29 -29.05
C GLY A 57 -5.20 0.99 -29.24
N ASP A 58 -4.62 1.29 -30.41
CA ASP A 58 -3.21 0.98 -30.67
C ASP A 58 -2.26 1.84 -29.81
N ILE A 59 -1.51 1.18 -28.92
CA ILE A 59 -0.56 1.79 -27.99
C ILE A 59 0.91 1.52 -28.36
N SER A 60 1.15 0.86 -29.50
CA SER A 60 2.50 0.49 -29.95
C SER A 60 3.36 1.69 -30.34
N LYS A 61 2.74 2.81 -30.70
CA LYS A 61 3.42 4.02 -31.18
C LYS A 61 3.24 5.17 -30.22
N LYS A 62 4.26 6.02 -30.16
CA LYS A 62 4.20 7.32 -29.50
C LYS A 62 3.13 8.18 -30.18
N GLY A 63 2.34 8.90 -29.38
CA GLY A 63 1.30 9.77 -29.91
C GLY A 63 0.43 10.37 -28.81
N THR A 64 -0.49 11.26 -29.21
CA THR A 64 -1.48 11.85 -28.31
C THR A 64 -2.86 11.35 -28.68
N LYS A 65 -3.65 10.95 -27.68
CA LYS A 65 -5.03 10.49 -27.85
C LYS A 65 -5.97 11.24 -26.91
N ILE A 66 -7.16 11.55 -27.41
CA ILE A 66 -8.26 12.04 -26.58
C ILE A 66 -9.08 10.84 -26.15
N LEU A 67 -9.21 10.65 -24.83
CA LEU A 67 -9.97 9.57 -24.23
C LEU A 67 -11.18 10.14 -23.52
N THR A 68 -12.37 9.73 -23.99
CA THR A 68 -13.63 9.93 -23.28
C THR A 68 -13.80 8.85 -22.23
N ILE A 69 -14.54 9.14 -21.15
CA ILE A 69 -14.87 8.14 -20.12
C ILE A 69 -15.55 6.91 -20.77
N PRO A 70 -15.05 5.68 -20.53
CA PRO A 70 -15.70 4.46 -21.02
C PRO A 70 -17.11 4.26 -20.45
N SER A 71 -18.06 3.93 -21.31
CA SER A 71 -19.47 3.67 -20.95
C SER A 71 -19.61 2.51 -19.97
N GLU A 72 -18.75 1.50 -20.13
CA GLU A 72 -18.74 0.26 -19.36
C GLU A 72 -18.43 0.54 -17.88
N ILE A 73 -17.53 1.50 -17.60
CA ILE A 73 -17.25 1.94 -16.24
C ILE A 73 -18.43 2.75 -15.69
N LEU A 74 -19.08 3.55 -16.53
CA LEU A 74 -20.23 4.38 -16.13
C LEU A 74 -21.42 3.53 -15.69
N GLU A 75 -21.69 2.43 -16.41
CA GLU A 75 -22.78 1.50 -16.11
C GLU A 75 -22.56 0.72 -14.80
N ARG A 76 -21.29 0.44 -14.43
CA ARG A 76 -20.96 -0.26 -13.19
C ARG A 76 -21.11 0.60 -11.93
N VAL A 77 -21.06 1.93 -12.06
CA VAL A 77 -21.12 2.84 -10.91
C VAL A 77 -22.57 3.07 -10.47
N LYS A 78 -22.95 2.44 -9.35
CA LYS A 78 -24.27 2.62 -8.72
C LYS A 78 -24.25 3.78 -7.71
N LYS A 79 -24.70 4.97 -8.11
CA LYS A 79 -24.85 6.15 -7.21
C LYS A 79 -26.16 6.89 -7.47
N THR A 80 -26.63 7.61 -6.44
CA THR A 80 -27.95 8.26 -6.36
C THR A 80 -28.17 9.42 -7.35
N THR A 81 -27.11 9.99 -7.93
CA THR A 81 -27.23 11.19 -8.79
C THR A 81 -26.27 11.13 -9.96
N LYS A 82 -26.72 11.53 -11.16
CA LYS A 82 -25.93 11.57 -12.39
C LYS A 82 -24.57 12.27 -12.22
N ASN A 83 -24.53 13.42 -11.53
CA ASN A 83 -23.29 14.15 -11.28
C ASN A 83 -22.29 13.37 -10.40
N LYS A 84 -22.78 12.59 -9.42
CA LYS A 84 -21.94 11.74 -8.57
C LYS A 84 -21.39 10.55 -9.36
N ILE A 85 -22.20 9.97 -10.25
CA ILE A 85 -21.77 8.89 -11.15
C ILE A 85 -20.60 9.39 -12.00
N VAL A 86 -20.78 10.47 -12.77
CA VAL A 86 -19.74 11.02 -13.66
C VAL A 86 -18.45 11.34 -12.89
N ARG A 87 -18.57 11.97 -11.71
CA ARG A 87 -17.40 12.29 -10.88
C ARG A 87 -16.64 11.04 -10.45
N GLU A 88 -17.34 9.98 -10.06
CA GLU A 88 -16.73 8.75 -9.59
C GLU A 88 -16.13 7.95 -10.75
N THR A 89 -16.87 7.80 -11.85
CA THR A 89 -16.37 7.15 -13.07
C THR A 89 -15.10 7.84 -13.58
N ARG A 90 -15.05 9.19 -13.56
CA ARG A 90 -13.84 9.93 -13.91
C ARG A 90 -12.64 9.57 -13.04
N LYS A 91 -12.81 9.48 -11.71
CA LYS A 91 -11.74 9.08 -10.80
C LYS A 91 -11.26 7.65 -11.08
N ILE A 92 -12.18 6.76 -11.42
CA ILE A 92 -11.86 5.38 -11.79
C ILE A 92 -11.01 5.35 -13.06
N THR A 93 -11.44 6.07 -14.10
CA THR A 93 -10.69 6.22 -15.36
C THR A 93 -9.32 6.84 -15.15
N GLU A 94 -9.24 7.92 -14.36
CA GLU A 94 -7.98 8.57 -14.00
C GLU A 94 -7.04 7.60 -13.30
N LYS A 95 -7.56 6.82 -12.35
CA LYS A 95 -6.76 5.82 -11.63
C LYS A 95 -6.21 4.75 -12.57
N ALA A 96 -7.01 4.28 -13.51
CA ALA A 96 -6.58 3.33 -14.53
C ALA A 96 -5.48 3.92 -15.44
N LEU A 97 -5.63 5.17 -15.89
CA LEU A 97 -4.58 5.89 -16.64
C LEU A 97 -3.30 6.04 -15.81
N HIS A 98 -3.43 6.36 -14.53
CA HIS A 98 -2.29 6.44 -13.63
C HIS A 98 -1.60 5.07 -13.47
N ARG A 99 -2.31 3.94 -13.47
CA ARG A 99 -1.64 2.61 -13.48
C ARG A 99 -0.81 2.38 -14.73
N LEU A 100 -1.34 2.77 -15.89
CA LEU A 100 -0.62 2.69 -17.17
C LEU A 100 0.58 3.64 -17.23
N LEU A 101 0.49 4.80 -16.56
CA LEU A 101 1.61 5.73 -16.37
C LEU A 101 2.73 5.09 -15.53
N LEU A 102 2.39 4.39 -14.45
CA LEU A 102 3.38 3.76 -13.56
C LEU A 102 4.24 2.68 -14.23
N ILE A 103 3.71 1.99 -15.24
CA ILE A 103 4.46 1.01 -16.04
C ILE A 103 5.02 1.59 -17.34
N GLY A 104 4.81 2.89 -17.59
CA GLY A 104 5.39 3.59 -18.73
C GLY A 104 4.66 3.44 -20.07
N VAL A 105 3.50 2.76 -20.12
CA VAL A 105 2.66 2.68 -21.34
C VAL A 105 2.21 4.08 -21.77
N ILE A 106 1.86 4.90 -20.78
CA ILE A 106 1.54 6.31 -20.92
C ILE A 106 2.71 7.10 -20.33
N SER A 107 3.07 8.23 -20.97
CA SER A 107 4.11 9.12 -20.47
C SER A 107 3.53 10.25 -19.63
N ASP A 108 2.30 10.66 -19.93
CA ASP A 108 1.61 11.79 -19.30
C ASP A 108 0.12 11.76 -19.63
N TYR A 109 -0.71 12.37 -18.78
CA TYR A 109 -2.12 12.62 -19.06
C TYR A 109 -2.59 13.95 -18.46
N THR A 110 -3.54 14.60 -19.13
CA THR A 110 -4.17 15.85 -18.66
C THR A 110 -5.69 15.69 -18.66
N ILE A 111 -6.35 16.25 -17.65
CA ILE A 111 -7.81 16.15 -17.47
C ILE A 111 -8.45 17.47 -17.88
N GLU A 112 -9.39 17.40 -18.83
CA GLU A 112 -10.28 18.51 -19.14
C GLU A 112 -11.57 18.37 -18.34
N TYR A 113 -11.73 19.21 -17.32
CA TYR A 113 -12.85 19.11 -16.37
C TYR A 113 -14.18 19.54 -17.00
N SER A 114 -14.16 20.39 -18.03
CA SER A 114 -15.37 20.87 -18.70
C SER A 114 -16.02 19.79 -19.58
N SER A 115 -15.21 19.06 -20.37
CA SER A 115 -15.70 18.00 -21.27
C SER A 115 -15.65 16.59 -20.66
N ASN A 116 -15.01 16.41 -19.49
CA ASN A 116 -14.71 15.10 -18.90
C ASN A 116 -13.88 14.20 -19.83
N GLU A 117 -12.93 14.80 -20.54
CA GLU A 117 -12.01 14.11 -21.43
C GLU A 117 -10.59 14.11 -20.88
N PHE A 118 -9.82 13.12 -21.31
CA PHE A 118 -8.42 12.96 -20.97
C PHE A 118 -7.58 13.12 -22.22
N THR A 119 -6.62 14.04 -22.20
CA THR A 119 -5.56 14.08 -23.20
C THR A 119 -4.43 13.18 -22.73
N VAL A 120 -4.21 12.06 -23.40
CA VAL A 120 -3.27 11.01 -23.02
C VAL A 120 -2.09 11.00 -23.99
N LYS A 121 -0.86 11.05 -23.47
CA LYS A 121 0.37 10.90 -24.25
C LYS A 121 0.89 9.47 -24.12
N LEU A 122 0.84 8.72 -25.22
CA LEU A 122 1.40 7.37 -25.32
C LEU A 122 2.92 7.44 -25.46
N SER A 123 3.63 6.62 -24.69
CA SER A 123 5.09 6.64 -24.69
C SER A 123 5.70 6.00 -25.94
N GLY A 124 5.09 4.93 -26.45
CA GLY A 124 5.65 4.12 -27.53
C GLY A 124 6.92 3.35 -27.13
N VAL A 125 7.06 3.03 -25.84
CA VAL A 125 8.20 2.30 -25.28
C VAL A 125 8.15 0.81 -25.60
N THR A 126 9.32 0.19 -25.65
CA THR A 126 9.51 -1.25 -25.80
C THR A 126 9.08 -2.01 -24.53
N LYS A 127 8.92 -3.34 -24.66
CA LYS A 127 8.57 -4.18 -23.51
C LYS A 127 9.66 -4.17 -22.44
N GLU A 128 10.91 -4.16 -22.87
CA GLU A 128 12.10 -4.12 -22.00
C GLU A 128 12.13 -2.82 -21.19
N GLU A 129 11.82 -1.68 -21.83
CA GLU A 129 11.69 -0.40 -21.14
C GLU A 129 10.53 -0.39 -20.13
N ILE A 130 9.39 -1.02 -20.45
CA ILE A 130 8.27 -1.19 -19.51
C ILE A 130 8.71 -1.97 -18.26
N ILE A 131 9.46 -3.06 -18.43
CA ILE A 131 9.99 -3.85 -17.31
C ILE A 131 10.92 -2.99 -16.45
N GLU A 132 11.80 -2.20 -17.06
CA GLU A 132 12.73 -1.34 -16.32
C GLU A 132 12.01 -0.22 -15.57
N ILE A 133 11.00 0.42 -16.18
CA ILE A 133 10.17 1.45 -15.51
C ILE A 133 9.41 0.84 -14.33
N TYR A 134 8.81 -0.33 -14.52
CA TYR A 134 8.16 -1.08 -13.44
C TYR A 134 9.14 -1.46 -12.32
N GLY A 135 10.34 -1.92 -12.67
CA GLY A 135 11.39 -2.26 -11.70
C GLY A 135 11.84 -1.03 -10.89
N LYS A 136 12.00 0.13 -11.52
CA LYS A 136 12.27 1.40 -10.81
C LYS A 136 11.13 1.78 -9.88
N TYR A 137 9.88 1.60 -10.31
CA TYR A 137 8.72 1.84 -9.46
C TYR A 137 8.76 0.93 -8.22
N VAL A 138 8.92 -0.38 -8.39
CA VAL A 138 9.05 -1.35 -7.28
C VAL A 138 10.19 -0.95 -6.34
N ALA A 139 11.35 -0.61 -6.88
CA ALA A 139 12.54 -0.27 -6.09
C ALA A 139 12.38 0.99 -5.25
N SER A 140 11.51 1.93 -5.67
CA SER A 140 11.24 3.14 -4.89
C SER A 140 10.45 2.88 -3.60
N TYR A 141 9.74 1.75 -3.52
CA TYR A 141 9.08 1.29 -2.29
C TYR A 141 9.91 0.20 -1.58
N LEU A 142 10.40 -0.78 -2.35
CA LEU A 142 11.06 -1.98 -1.85
C LEU A 142 12.19 -2.41 -2.78
N TYR A 143 13.39 -1.86 -2.56
CA TYR A 143 14.57 -2.15 -3.38
C TYR A 143 14.86 -3.66 -3.52
N SER A 144 14.79 -4.41 -2.40
CA SER A 144 15.06 -5.84 -2.37
C SER A 144 14.10 -6.69 -3.21
N ARG A 145 12.88 -6.20 -3.49
CA ARG A 145 11.91 -6.92 -4.33
C ARG A 145 12.09 -6.69 -5.82
N ARG A 146 12.87 -5.67 -6.23
CA ARG A 146 13.04 -5.29 -7.64
C ARG A 146 13.41 -6.49 -8.51
N GLN A 147 14.45 -7.23 -8.12
CA GLN A 147 14.99 -8.31 -8.94
C GLN A 147 13.96 -9.42 -9.19
N ASN A 148 13.27 -9.86 -8.12
CA ASN A 148 12.23 -10.89 -8.22
C ASN A 148 11.03 -10.44 -9.07
N GLU A 149 10.60 -9.19 -8.94
CA GLU A 149 9.49 -8.63 -9.74
C GLU A 149 9.87 -8.45 -11.22
N VAL A 150 11.11 -8.03 -11.51
CA VAL A 150 11.65 -7.96 -12.87
C VAL A 150 11.72 -9.34 -13.51
N GLU A 151 12.19 -10.36 -12.78
CA GLU A 151 12.22 -11.74 -13.28
C GLU A 151 10.83 -12.30 -13.61
N LYS A 152 9.82 -12.00 -12.78
CA LYS A 152 8.42 -12.34 -13.08
C LYS A 152 7.96 -11.64 -14.37
N ALA A 153 8.25 -10.35 -14.50
CA ALA A 153 7.87 -9.54 -15.65
C ALA A 153 8.52 -10.03 -16.95
N SER A 154 9.79 -10.44 -16.91
CA SER A 154 10.52 -10.99 -18.07
C SER A 154 9.87 -12.25 -18.66
N ARG A 155 9.12 -13.01 -17.85
CA ARG A 155 8.39 -14.21 -18.35
C ARG A 155 7.32 -13.85 -19.36
N PHE A 156 6.85 -12.60 -19.40
CA PHE A 156 5.82 -12.16 -20.34
C PHE A 156 6.36 -11.66 -21.69
N LEU A 157 7.68 -11.54 -21.87
CA LEU A 157 8.28 -10.93 -23.07
C LEU A 157 7.83 -11.61 -24.38
N HIS A 158 7.59 -12.93 -24.34
CA HIS A 158 7.16 -13.73 -25.49
C HIS A 158 5.71 -13.49 -25.94
N LEU A 159 4.88 -12.83 -25.12
CA LEU A 159 3.46 -12.62 -25.39
C LEU A 159 3.21 -11.50 -26.40
N SER A 160 1.97 -11.33 -26.87
CA SER A 160 1.59 -10.12 -27.65
C SER A 160 1.74 -8.85 -26.81
N LEU A 161 1.77 -7.66 -27.42
CA LEU A 161 1.90 -6.41 -26.64
C LEU A 161 0.75 -6.23 -25.63
N ILE A 162 -0.48 -6.55 -26.03
CA ILE A 162 -1.67 -6.43 -25.17
C ILE A 162 -1.63 -7.44 -24.02
N ASP A 163 -1.28 -8.69 -24.32
CA ASP A 163 -1.18 -9.74 -23.29
C ASP A 163 -0.02 -9.45 -22.32
N PHE A 164 1.11 -8.96 -22.84
CA PHE A 164 2.24 -8.50 -22.04
C PHE A 164 1.82 -7.39 -21.08
N ILE A 165 1.16 -6.33 -21.57
CA ILE A 165 0.70 -5.22 -20.72
C ILE A 165 -0.32 -5.71 -19.69
N THR A 166 -1.22 -6.61 -20.07
CA THR A 166 -2.19 -7.21 -19.15
C THR A 166 -1.49 -7.97 -18.02
N GLY A 167 -0.43 -8.73 -18.33
CA GLY A 167 0.42 -9.41 -17.35
C GLY A 167 1.19 -8.42 -16.46
N MET A 168 1.72 -7.34 -17.02
CA MET A 168 2.40 -6.28 -16.26
C MET A 168 1.45 -5.56 -15.29
N ILE A 169 0.22 -5.28 -15.71
CA ILE A 169 -0.82 -4.70 -14.85
C ILE A 169 -1.17 -5.66 -13.72
N ASP A 170 -1.23 -6.96 -13.99
CA ASP A 170 -1.46 -7.96 -12.95
C ASP A 170 -0.35 -7.91 -11.88
N LEU A 171 0.93 -7.93 -12.28
CA LEU A 171 2.06 -7.79 -11.34
C LEU A 171 2.03 -6.46 -10.57
N LEU A 172 1.75 -5.35 -11.26
CA LEU A 172 1.65 -4.04 -10.63
C LEU A 172 0.55 -4.02 -9.56
N LEU A 173 -0.64 -4.54 -9.88
CA LEU A 173 -1.76 -4.56 -8.94
C LEU A 173 -1.45 -5.47 -7.74
N HIS A 174 -0.88 -6.66 -7.95
CA HIS A 174 -0.44 -7.51 -6.84
C HIS A 174 0.55 -6.79 -5.93
N PHE A 175 1.57 -6.14 -6.51
CA PHE A 175 2.54 -5.36 -5.74
C PHE A 175 1.87 -4.23 -4.93
N ILE A 176 0.98 -3.45 -5.55
CA ILE A 176 0.26 -2.36 -4.88
C ILE A 176 -0.57 -2.88 -3.71
N TYR A 177 -1.30 -3.98 -3.90
CA TYR A 177 -2.18 -4.53 -2.87
C TYR A 177 -1.40 -5.26 -1.77
N ASP A 178 -0.30 -5.93 -2.08
CA ASP A 178 0.49 -6.64 -1.06
C ASP A 178 1.43 -5.73 -0.27
N VAL A 179 1.87 -4.61 -0.85
CA VAL A 179 2.84 -3.72 -0.19
C VAL A 179 2.17 -2.43 0.24
N ILE A 180 1.63 -1.66 -0.71
CA ILE A 180 1.22 -0.28 -0.46
C ILE A 180 -0.11 -0.22 0.30
N GLU A 181 -1.10 -1.01 -0.12
CA GLU A 181 -2.40 -1.11 0.54
C GLU A 181 -2.25 -1.63 1.97
N ARG A 182 -1.51 -2.74 2.15
CA ARG A 182 -1.24 -3.33 3.47
C ARG A 182 -0.46 -2.37 4.36
N GLY A 183 0.56 -1.71 3.83
CA GLY A 183 1.33 -0.70 4.55
C GLY A 183 0.45 0.43 5.07
N ARG A 184 -0.46 0.95 4.23
CA ARG A 184 -1.44 1.97 4.65
C ARG A 184 -2.39 1.45 5.72
N ARG A 185 -2.93 0.24 5.60
CA ARG A 185 -3.77 -0.36 6.65
C ARG A 185 -3.00 -0.55 7.96
N ARG A 186 -1.72 -0.91 7.86
CA ARG A 186 -0.84 -1.05 9.02
C ARG A 186 -0.63 0.28 9.73
N ALA A 187 -0.35 1.34 8.98
CA ALA A 187 -0.23 2.70 9.51
C ALA A 187 -1.53 3.14 10.23
N LEU A 188 -2.69 2.88 9.64
CA LEU A 188 -3.98 3.15 10.30
C LEU A 188 -4.15 2.39 11.62
N HIS A 189 -3.70 1.14 11.67
CA HIS A 189 -3.71 0.36 12.89
C HIS A 189 -2.73 0.91 13.95
N GLU A 190 -1.55 1.38 13.55
CA GLU A 190 -0.60 2.05 14.45
C GLU A 190 -1.19 3.32 15.06
N MET A 191 -1.85 4.13 14.24
CA MET A 191 -2.53 5.35 14.70
C MET A 191 -3.62 5.00 15.72
N LEU A 192 -4.45 3.99 15.45
CA LEU A 192 -5.47 3.53 16.40
C LEU A 192 -4.85 3.10 17.74
N LEU A 193 -3.78 2.31 17.69
CA LEU A 193 -3.08 1.85 18.89
C LEU A 193 -2.50 3.02 19.69
N ALA A 194 -2.00 4.07 19.02
CA ALA A 194 -1.54 5.28 19.68
C ALA A 194 -2.66 6.00 20.43
N CYS A 195 -3.87 6.07 19.85
CA CYS A 195 -5.01 6.75 20.48
C CYS A 195 -5.68 5.91 21.59
N THR A 196 -5.60 4.58 21.53
CA THR A 196 -6.35 3.69 22.44
C THR A 196 -5.83 3.73 23.88
N THR A 197 -4.56 4.11 24.11
CA THR A 197 -3.97 4.13 25.46
C THR A 197 -4.20 5.44 26.23
N SER A 198 -5.13 6.29 25.78
CA SER A 198 -5.37 7.64 26.33
C SER A 198 -4.08 8.41 26.62
N PRO A 199 -3.17 8.53 25.63
CA PRO A 199 -1.84 9.08 25.86
C PRO A 199 -1.89 10.56 26.27
N THR A 200 -0.95 10.98 27.10
CA THR A 200 -0.72 12.42 27.34
C THR A 200 -0.01 13.06 26.14
N ASP A 201 -0.01 14.40 26.04
CA ASP A 201 0.77 15.13 25.02
C ASP A 201 2.24 14.67 24.97
N LYS A 202 2.83 14.40 26.14
CA LYS A 202 4.21 13.90 26.24
C LYS A 202 4.36 12.51 25.62
N ASP A 203 3.39 11.63 25.82
CA ASP A 203 3.44 10.25 25.28
C ASP A 203 3.29 10.26 23.76
N ILE A 204 2.39 11.09 23.21
CA ILE A 204 2.24 11.27 21.77
C ILE A 204 3.54 11.83 21.17
N ARG A 205 4.09 12.91 21.76
CA ARG A 205 5.34 13.51 21.31
C ARG A 205 6.48 12.48 21.30
N LYS A 206 6.62 11.71 22.39
CA LYS A 206 7.65 10.66 22.48
C LYS A 206 7.48 9.62 21.38
N ARG A 207 6.26 9.13 21.13
CA ARG A 207 6.00 8.15 20.07
C ARG A 207 6.33 8.67 18.68
N ILE A 208 6.00 9.94 18.39
CA ILE A 208 6.34 10.59 17.12
C ILE A 208 7.86 10.68 16.96
N LEU A 209 8.58 11.12 18.00
CA LEU A 209 10.04 11.21 17.97
C LEU A 209 10.67 9.83 17.76
N SER A 210 10.25 8.82 18.51
CA SER A 210 10.73 7.44 18.35
C SER A 210 10.44 6.84 16.95
N TYR A 211 9.45 7.35 16.23
CA TYR A 211 9.15 6.94 14.85
C TYR A 211 10.03 7.67 13.82
N LEU A 212 10.24 8.98 14.02
CA LEU A 212 10.95 9.85 13.07
C LEU A 212 12.47 9.81 13.23
N GLU A 213 12.98 9.58 14.44
CA GLU A 213 14.41 9.51 14.69
C GLU A 213 15.02 8.35 13.90
N ALA A 214 16.17 8.58 13.27
CA ALA A 214 16.97 7.51 12.70
C ALA A 214 18.10 7.23 13.70
N THR A 215 18.03 6.08 14.35
CA THR A 215 19.02 5.66 15.36
C THR A 215 19.79 4.44 14.89
N GLU A 216 20.70 3.92 15.72
CA GLU A 216 21.49 2.71 15.43
C GLU A 216 20.61 1.51 15.05
N TYR A 217 19.37 1.46 15.54
CA TYR A 217 18.40 0.44 15.17
C TYR A 217 18.02 0.48 13.69
N SER A 218 18.08 1.64 13.03
CA SER A 218 17.78 1.74 11.59
C SER A 218 18.77 0.94 10.77
N GLU A 219 20.07 1.06 11.07
CA GLU A 219 21.13 0.32 10.38
C GLU A 219 21.00 -1.19 10.62
N ILE A 220 20.71 -1.59 11.87
CA ILE A 220 20.52 -3.00 12.21
C ILE A 220 19.28 -3.57 11.49
N LEU A 221 18.18 -2.81 11.42
CA LEU A 221 16.97 -3.23 10.72
C LEU A 221 17.17 -3.32 9.20
N GLU A 222 17.99 -2.45 8.61
CA GLU A 222 18.40 -2.60 7.21
C GLU A 222 19.22 -3.87 6.97
N GLN A 223 20.15 -4.19 7.87
CA GLN A 223 20.90 -5.46 7.81
C GLN A 223 20.02 -6.68 8.02
N VAL A 224 18.96 -6.57 8.82
CA VAL A 224 17.93 -7.61 8.97
C VAL A 224 17.23 -7.81 7.64
N ILE A 225 16.74 -6.74 7.00
CA ILE A 225 15.98 -6.79 5.74
C ILE A 225 16.82 -7.33 4.58
N ALA A 226 18.11 -6.98 4.54
CA ALA A 226 19.04 -7.44 3.52
C ALA A 226 19.48 -8.91 3.70
N ASP A 227 19.15 -9.55 4.83
CA ASP A 227 19.56 -10.92 5.12
C ASP A 227 18.70 -11.95 4.36
N GLU A 228 19.36 -12.93 3.74
CA GLU A 228 18.72 -14.01 3.00
C GLU A 228 17.84 -14.91 3.88
N ASN A 229 18.15 -15.04 5.18
CA ASN A 229 17.43 -15.87 6.14
C ASN A 229 16.38 -15.10 6.95
N ALA A 230 15.74 -14.10 6.32
CA ALA A 230 14.73 -13.23 6.94
C ALA A 230 15.21 -12.50 8.21
N GLY A 231 16.53 -12.41 8.40
CA GLY A 231 17.20 -11.76 9.53
C GLY A 231 16.84 -12.30 10.91
N ILE A 232 16.30 -13.52 11.03
CA ILE A 232 15.73 -14.05 12.29
C ILE A 232 16.76 -14.06 13.43
N THR A 233 17.98 -14.52 13.15
CA THR A 233 19.07 -14.56 14.13
C THR A 233 19.45 -13.14 14.59
N LYS A 234 19.59 -12.21 13.65
CA LYS A 234 19.89 -10.80 13.94
C LYS A 234 18.77 -10.15 14.77
N CYS A 235 17.50 -10.45 14.46
CA CYS A 235 16.36 -9.97 15.23
C CYS A 235 16.36 -10.51 16.67
N ARG A 236 16.73 -11.78 16.88
CA ARG A 236 16.88 -12.36 18.22
C ARG A 236 17.98 -11.65 18.99
N ASP A 237 19.14 -11.44 18.36
CA ASP A 237 20.29 -10.84 19.02
C ASP A 237 20.00 -9.35 19.35
N LEU A 238 19.35 -8.63 18.43
CA LEU A 238 18.85 -7.27 18.64
C LEU A 238 17.85 -7.20 19.81
N PHE A 239 16.97 -8.18 19.97
CA PHE A 239 16.07 -8.22 21.11
C PHE A 239 16.84 -8.39 22.44
N THR A 240 17.88 -9.24 22.45
CA THR A 240 18.70 -9.43 23.67
C THR A 240 19.56 -8.22 24.04
N SER A 241 19.81 -7.30 23.09
CA SER A 241 20.58 -6.09 23.36
C SER A 241 19.75 -4.96 23.97
N VAL A 242 18.42 -5.00 23.89
CA VAL A 242 17.53 -3.99 24.51
C VAL A 242 17.58 -4.13 26.04
N ARG A 243 18.06 -3.09 26.72
CA ARG A 243 18.24 -3.06 28.18
C ARG A 243 17.26 -2.13 28.88
N SER A 244 16.61 -1.20 28.18
CA SER A 244 15.73 -0.21 28.80
C SER A 244 14.34 -0.10 28.15
N PRO A 245 13.31 0.36 28.91
CA PRO A 245 11.99 0.66 28.34
C PRO A 245 12.02 1.76 27.27
N ASN A 246 13.00 2.67 27.32
CA ASN A 246 13.17 3.71 26.31
C ASN A 246 13.70 3.13 25.00
N GLU A 247 14.74 2.29 25.05
CA GLU A 247 15.25 1.55 23.88
C GLU A 247 14.17 0.66 23.27
N SER A 248 13.36 -0.01 24.10
CA SER A 248 12.22 -0.81 23.64
C SER A 248 11.18 0.04 22.89
N ALA A 249 10.85 1.22 23.42
CA ALA A 249 9.92 2.14 22.77
C ALA A 249 10.47 2.71 21.45
N GLU A 250 11.77 3.02 21.42
CA GLU A 250 12.48 3.50 20.25
C GLU A 250 12.53 2.43 19.15
N LEU A 251 13.02 1.24 19.48
CA LEU A 251 13.08 0.11 18.54
C LEU A 251 11.68 -0.27 18.04
N ARG A 252 10.65 -0.22 18.89
CA ARG A 252 9.26 -0.39 18.44
C ARG A 252 8.84 0.67 17.43
N GLY A 253 9.17 1.94 17.67
CA GLY A 253 8.90 3.04 16.73
C GLY A 253 9.53 2.77 15.37
N GLN A 254 10.81 2.38 15.36
CA GLN A 254 11.53 2.00 14.14
C GLN A 254 10.90 0.79 13.45
N VAL A 255 10.66 -0.30 14.18
CA VAL A 255 10.04 -1.53 13.62
C VAL A 255 8.66 -1.23 13.05
N SER A 256 7.85 -0.37 13.68
CA SER A 256 6.58 0.08 13.12
C SER A 256 6.78 0.81 11.79
N ARG A 257 7.74 1.74 11.69
CA ARG A 257 8.08 2.43 10.43
C ARG A 257 8.47 1.44 9.32
N TYR A 258 9.37 0.51 9.61
CA TYR A 258 9.80 -0.48 8.62
C TYR A 258 8.67 -1.44 8.23
N LEU A 259 7.74 -1.79 9.13
CA LEU A 259 6.56 -2.60 8.80
C LEU A 259 5.54 -1.87 7.90
N GLU A 260 5.58 -0.54 7.79
CA GLU A 260 4.77 0.16 6.78
C GLU A 260 5.30 -0.06 5.36
N SER A 261 6.63 -0.16 5.20
CA SER A 261 7.28 -0.46 3.92
C SER A 261 7.35 -1.96 3.63
N TYR A 262 7.55 -2.78 4.67
CA TYR A 262 7.73 -4.24 4.60
C TYR A 262 6.67 -4.99 5.44
N PRO A 263 5.37 -4.96 5.07
CA PRO A 263 4.28 -5.43 5.95
C PRO A 263 4.37 -6.90 6.36
N ASP A 264 4.87 -7.76 5.47
CA ASP A 264 4.87 -9.21 5.63
C ASP A 264 6.27 -9.78 5.94
N TYR A 265 7.25 -8.94 6.31
CA TYR A 265 8.61 -9.42 6.57
C TYR A 265 8.68 -10.16 7.92
N PRO A 266 9.02 -11.48 7.95
CA PRO A 266 8.90 -12.29 9.16
C PRO A 266 9.71 -11.78 10.35
N GLY A 267 10.95 -11.34 10.14
CA GLY A 267 11.81 -10.83 11.21
C GLY A 267 11.23 -9.58 11.91
N LEU A 268 10.65 -8.66 11.13
CA LEU A 268 10.02 -7.45 11.67
C LEU A 268 8.73 -7.77 12.43
N LEU A 269 7.94 -8.72 11.93
CA LEU A 269 6.73 -9.20 12.62
C LEU A 269 7.09 -9.87 13.96
N MET A 270 8.17 -10.64 14.00
CA MET A 270 8.68 -11.24 15.23
C MET A 270 9.09 -10.18 16.26
N LEU A 271 9.90 -9.20 15.85
CA LEU A 271 10.29 -8.08 16.72
C LEU A 271 9.06 -7.38 17.30
N ARG A 272 8.06 -7.12 16.46
CA ARG A 272 6.81 -6.49 16.90
C ARG A 272 6.05 -7.31 17.93
N CYS A 273 5.85 -8.61 17.72
CA CYS A 273 5.13 -9.46 18.68
C CYS A 273 5.78 -9.43 20.06
N ASN A 274 7.11 -9.42 20.10
CA ASN A 274 7.87 -9.41 21.35
C ASN A 274 7.70 -8.10 22.13
N PHE A 275 7.48 -6.96 21.48
CA PHE A 275 7.20 -5.69 22.16
C PHE A 275 5.85 -5.64 22.86
N PHE A 276 4.83 -6.35 22.35
CA PHE A 276 3.55 -6.49 23.05
C PHE A 276 3.69 -7.34 24.33
N ILE A 277 4.59 -8.34 24.29
CA ILE A 277 4.88 -9.22 25.44
C ILE A 277 5.78 -8.50 26.45
N GLY A 278 6.81 -7.81 25.98
CA GLY A 278 7.78 -7.07 26.81
C GLY A 278 7.16 -5.93 27.61
N ASP A 279 6.25 -5.15 27.02
CA ASP A 279 5.50 -4.13 27.78
C ASP A 279 4.65 -4.77 28.87
N SER A 280 3.99 -5.90 28.59
CA SER A 280 3.16 -6.60 29.57
C SER A 280 4.00 -7.12 30.75
N ILE A 281 5.19 -7.65 30.47
CA ILE A 281 6.12 -8.16 31.49
C ILE A 281 6.79 -7.02 32.28
N CYS A 282 7.23 -5.94 31.63
CA CYS A 282 7.78 -4.77 32.31
C CYS A 282 6.75 -4.07 33.20
N THR A 283 5.49 -3.99 32.74
CA THR A 283 4.38 -3.44 33.53
C THR A 283 4.06 -4.32 34.73
N LEU A 284 4.07 -5.66 34.57
CA LEU A 284 3.94 -6.62 35.67
C LEU A 284 5.10 -6.54 36.67
N ALA A 285 6.34 -6.39 36.21
CA ALA A 285 7.52 -6.25 37.06
C ALA A 285 7.50 -4.92 37.84
N GLN A 286 7.05 -3.82 37.23
CA GLN A 286 6.86 -2.53 37.91
C GLN A 286 5.71 -2.57 38.93
N LEU A 287 4.64 -3.32 38.67
CA LEU A 287 3.53 -3.53 39.61
C LEU A 287 3.92 -4.45 40.79
N LEU A 288 4.85 -5.38 40.58
CA LEU A 288 5.38 -6.23 41.65
C LEU A 288 6.39 -5.47 42.53
N ASN A 289 7.20 -4.59 41.95
CA ASN A 289 8.16 -3.76 42.69
C ASN A 289 7.54 -2.54 43.40
N SER A 290 6.28 -2.18 43.12
CA SER A 290 5.56 -1.11 43.85
C SER A 290 4.70 -1.63 45.00
N LYS A 291 4.66 -2.95 45.21
CA LYS A 291 3.95 -3.62 46.30
C LYS A 291 4.86 -4.19 47.41
N PHE A 292 6.15 -3.85 47.39
CA PHE A 292 7.11 -4.13 48.45
C PHE A 292 7.90 -2.88 48.82
#